data_AF-A0A7S2SYK2-F1
#
_entry.id   AF-A0A7S2SYK2-F1
#
_cell.length_a   1.000
_cell.length_b   1.000
_cell.length_c   1.000
_cell.angle_alpha   90.00
_cell.angle_beta   90.00
_cell.angle_gamma   90.00
#
_symmetry.space_group_name_H-M   'P 1'
#
loop_
_entity.id
_entity.type
_entity.pdbx_description
1 polymer ?
#
loop_
_entity_poly.entity_id
_entity_poly.type
_entity_poly.pdbx_seq_one_letter_code
_entity_poly.pdbx_strand_id
1 'polypeptide(L)'
;ASEGRGQGARGKATGREDAPVGDVLLPVLTEGELQREAEWLGRTIALWLDEEWCPQQVHADIGDTLCRAYLDERGRGNNEATSILLQLSDDLMKVDFTEAFVNPFDVSNKALECLMFKSGIDVCCQSEQDKKFLEDRLKEA
;
A
#
# COMPACT_ATOMS: atom_id res chain seq x y z
N ALA A 1 -31.73 -10.20 52.92
CA ALA A 1 -31.78 -8.76 53.26
C ALA A 1 -30.38 -8.18 53.18
N SER A 2 -30.24 -7.04 52.45
CA SER A 2 -29.13 -6.05 52.41
C SER A 2 -27.69 -6.55 52.19
N GLU A 3 -26.99 -6.34 51.07
CA GLU A 3 -26.58 -5.11 50.33
C GLU A 3 -25.42 -4.28 50.93
N GLY A 4 -24.46 -3.96 50.04
CA GLY A 4 -23.54 -2.82 50.11
C GLY A 4 -22.06 -3.20 50.30
N ARG A 5 -21.06 -2.71 49.56
CA ARG A 5 -20.98 -1.71 48.50
C ARG A 5 -19.57 -1.79 47.90
N GLY A 6 -19.39 -2.42 46.74
CA GLY A 6 -18.11 -2.42 46.01
C GLY A 6 -18.04 -1.20 45.09
N GLN A 7 -17.18 -0.23 45.42
CA GLN A 7 -16.89 0.92 44.55
C GLN A 7 -16.13 0.45 43.32
N GLY A 8 -16.83 0.31 42.19
CA GLY A 8 -16.22 0.17 40.87
C GLY A 8 -15.59 1.51 40.47
N ALA A 9 -14.27 1.62 40.56
CA ALA A 9 -13.54 2.71 39.95
C ALA A 9 -13.71 2.62 38.42
N ARG A 10 -14.54 3.49 37.87
CA ARG A 10 -14.65 3.72 36.42
C ARG A 10 -13.30 4.23 35.95
N GLY A 11 -12.51 3.38 35.32
CA GLY A 11 -11.30 3.81 34.62
C GLY A 11 -11.69 4.91 33.64
N LYS A 12 -11.12 6.11 33.81
CA LYS A 12 -11.22 7.16 32.81
C LYS A 12 -10.55 6.63 31.56
N ALA A 13 -11.34 6.30 30.54
CA ALA A 13 -10.83 6.24 29.18
C ALA A 13 -10.30 7.63 28.86
N THR A 14 -8.97 7.78 28.87
CA THR A 14 -8.31 8.95 28.33
C THR A 14 -8.54 8.88 26.83
N GLY A 15 -9.52 9.65 26.36
CA GLY A 15 -9.70 9.88 24.92
C GLY A 15 -8.37 10.35 24.36
N ARG A 16 -7.81 9.57 23.44
CA ARG A 16 -6.72 10.04 22.60
C ARG A 16 -7.29 11.21 21.81
N GLU A 17 -6.69 12.38 21.98
CA GLU A 17 -7.14 13.60 21.30
C GLU A 17 -7.23 13.33 19.80
N ASP A 18 -8.37 13.69 19.19
CA ASP A 18 -8.62 13.65 17.74
C ASP A 18 -7.75 14.70 17.03
N ALA A 19 -6.43 14.53 17.10
CA ALA A 19 -5.52 15.30 16.27
C ALA A 19 -5.81 14.97 14.80
N PRO A 20 -5.90 15.97 13.91
CA PRO A 20 -6.07 15.71 12.48
C PRO A 20 -4.95 14.78 12.03
N VAL A 21 -5.33 13.68 11.36
CA VAL A 21 -4.37 12.75 10.75
C VAL A 21 -3.63 13.55 9.67
N GLY A 22 -2.33 13.74 9.86
CA GLY A 22 -1.50 14.44 8.87
C GLY A 22 -1.29 13.59 7.62
N ASP A 23 -1.06 14.25 6.49
CA ASP A 23 -0.80 13.58 5.22
C ASP A 23 0.49 12.75 5.30
N VAL A 24 0.44 11.52 4.78
CA VAL A 24 1.62 10.67 4.65
C VAL A 24 2.32 11.03 3.35
N LEU A 25 3.57 11.48 3.44
CA LEU A 25 4.39 11.84 2.29
C LEU A 25 5.46 10.78 2.04
N LEU A 26 5.56 10.31 0.80
CA LEU A 26 6.66 9.48 0.33
C LEU A 26 7.94 10.33 0.12
N PRO A 27 9.13 9.74 0.23
CA PRO A 27 10.39 10.45 -0.01
C PRO A 27 10.48 10.98 -1.45
N VAL A 28 11.03 12.19 -1.61
CA VAL A 28 11.34 12.74 -2.94
C VAL A 28 12.48 11.95 -3.56
N LEU A 29 12.33 11.55 -4.82
CA LEU A 29 13.29 10.75 -5.57
C LEU A 29 13.91 11.54 -6.73
N THR A 30 15.14 11.20 -7.10
CA THR A 30 15.68 11.58 -8.40
C THR A 30 14.99 10.81 -9.52
N GLU A 31 15.04 11.32 -10.75
CA GLU A 31 14.44 10.66 -11.92
C GLU A 31 14.87 9.19 -12.07
N GLY A 32 16.17 8.90 -11.89
CA GLY A 32 16.68 7.54 -11.98
C GLY A 32 16.24 6.63 -10.83
N GLU A 33 16.03 7.17 -9.63
CA GLU A 33 15.47 6.43 -8.49
C GLU A 33 13.99 6.16 -8.70
N LEU A 34 13.24 7.14 -9.18
CA LEU A 34 11.83 7.02 -9.50
C LEU A 34 11.60 5.94 -10.57
N GLN A 35 12.39 5.93 -11.64
CA GLN A 35 12.32 4.90 -12.68
C GLN A 35 12.54 3.49 -12.11
N ARG A 36 13.60 3.31 -11.29
CA ARG A 36 13.88 2.00 -10.67
C ARG A 36 12.78 1.58 -9.71
N GLU A 37 12.23 2.51 -8.93
CA GLU A 37 11.16 2.22 -7.99
C GLU A 37 9.84 1.87 -8.71
N ALA A 38 9.51 2.54 -9.80
CA ALA A 38 8.32 2.22 -10.60
C ALA A 38 8.39 0.81 -11.19
N GLU A 39 9.53 0.47 -11.78
CA GLU A 39 9.78 -0.86 -12.34
C GLU A 39 9.75 -1.95 -11.27
N TRP A 40 10.35 -1.67 -10.10
CA TRP A 40 10.28 -2.55 -8.95
C TRP A 40 8.85 -2.74 -8.45
N LEU A 41 8.06 -1.66 -8.35
CA LEU A 41 6.69 -1.69 -7.87
C LEU A 41 5.81 -2.56 -8.79
N GLY A 42 5.88 -2.33 -10.10
CA GLY A 42 5.12 -3.09 -11.09
C GLY A 42 5.43 -4.59 -11.03
N ARG A 43 6.72 -4.96 -11.03
CA ARG A 43 7.15 -6.37 -10.91
C ARG A 43 6.74 -7.00 -9.57
N THR A 44 6.87 -6.25 -8.47
CA THR A 44 6.53 -6.74 -7.13
C THR A 44 5.05 -7.07 -7.03
N ILE A 45 4.18 -6.22 -7.59
CA ILE A 45 2.73 -6.47 -7.57
C ILE A 45 2.33 -7.62 -8.47
N ALA A 46 2.91 -7.73 -9.68
CA ALA A 46 2.64 -8.87 -10.54
C ALA A 46 3.01 -10.20 -9.86
N LEU A 47 4.18 -10.26 -9.20
CA LEU A 47 4.61 -11.44 -8.47
C LEU A 47 3.76 -11.74 -7.23
N TRP A 48 3.34 -10.70 -6.50
CA TRP A 48 2.44 -10.87 -5.36
C TRP A 48 1.10 -11.49 -5.80
N LEU A 49 0.53 -11.04 -6.93
CA LEU A 49 -0.68 -11.61 -7.49
C LEU A 49 -0.48 -13.06 -7.97
N ASP A 50 0.66 -13.34 -8.60
CA ASP A 50 1.02 -14.70 -9.04
C ASP A 50 1.16 -15.68 -7.86
N GLU A 51 1.73 -15.23 -6.73
CA GLU A 51 1.89 -16.02 -5.50
C GLU A 51 0.56 -16.26 -4.77
N GLU A 52 -0.33 -15.27 -4.73
CA GLU A 52 -1.63 -15.37 -4.06
C GLU A 52 -2.61 -16.28 -4.83
N TRP A 53 -2.54 -16.24 -6.16
CA TRP A 53 -3.46 -16.96 -7.04
C TRP A 53 -2.74 -18.01 -7.87
N CYS A 54 -2.39 -17.65 -9.10
CA CYS A 54 -1.51 -18.38 -9.99
C CYS A 54 -1.02 -17.42 -11.08
N PRO A 55 0.06 -17.75 -11.81
CA PRO A 55 0.54 -16.91 -12.89
C PRO A 55 -0.52 -16.62 -13.96
N GLN A 56 -0.79 -15.34 -14.22
CA GLN A 56 -1.77 -14.88 -15.21
C GLN A 56 -1.26 -13.67 -16.01
N GLN A 57 -1.69 -13.54 -17.27
CA GLN A 57 -1.31 -12.39 -18.11
C GLN A 57 -1.82 -11.07 -17.52
N VAL A 58 -3.01 -11.06 -16.92
CA VAL A 58 -3.59 -9.87 -16.28
C VAL A 58 -2.69 -9.32 -15.16
N HIS A 59 -1.94 -10.15 -14.44
CA HIS A 59 -1.03 -9.68 -13.39
C HIS A 59 0.15 -8.88 -13.97
N ALA A 60 0.67 -9.29 -15.14
CA ALA A 60 1.68 -8.51 -15.86
C ALA A 60 1.10 -7.18 -16.37
N ASP A 61 -0.12 -7.20 -16.93
CA ASP A 61 -0.79 -5.99 -17.42
C ASP A 61 -1.08 -4.99 -16.29
N ILE A 62 -1.43 -5.49 -15.10
CA ILE A 62 -1.56 -4.72 -13.86
C ILE A 62 -0.22 -4.10 -13.47
N GLY A 63 0.86 -4.89 -13.44
CA GLY A 63 2.20 -4.43 -13.08
C GLY A 63 2.72 -3.33 -14.03
N ASP A 64 2.55 -3.50 -15.33
CA ASP A 64 2.94 -2.51 -16.35
C ASP A 64 2.11 -1.22 -16.25
N THR A 65 0.83 -1.34 -15.94
CA THR A 65 -0.06 -0.18 -15.74
C THR A 65 0.31 0.58 -14.47
N LEU A 66 0.58 -0.12 -13.37
CA LEU A 66 1.08 0.49 -12.13
C LEU A 66 2.39 1.23 -12.32
N CYS A 67 3.35 0.62 -13.02
CA CYS A 67 4.65 1.24 -13.31
C CYS A 67 4.46 2.59 -14.02
N ARG A 68 3.64 2.63 -15.08
CA ARG A 68 3.36 3.86 -15.83
C ARG A 68 2.60 4.89 -15.01
N ALA A 69 1.52 4.48 -14.33
CA ALA A 69 0.69 5.36 -13.51
C ALA A 69 1.51 6.01 -12.38
N TYR A 70 2.40 5.23 -11.77
CA TYR A 70 3.28 5.69 -10.71
C TYR A 70 4.31 6.71 -11.21
N LEU A 71 4.95 6.45 -12.37
CA LEU A 71 5.86 7.40 -13.00
C LEU A 71 5.17 8.72 -13.32
N ASP A 72 3.99 8.65 -13.94
CA ASP A 72 3.24 9.83 -14.34
C ASP A 72 2.84 10.69 -13.13
N GLU A 73 2.43 10.05 -12.03
CA GLU A 73 1.98 10.77 -10.84
C GLU A 73 3.15 11.33 -10.02
N ARG A 74 4.16 10.53 -9.71
CA ARG A 74 5.35 10.98 -8.98
C ARG A 74 6.17 11.98 -9.79
N GLY A 75 6.23 11.83 -11.11
CA GLY A 75 6.93 12.73 -12.02
C GLY A 75 6.35 14.14 -12.07
N ARG A 76 5.08 14.31 -11.68
CA ARG A 76 4.43 15.63 -11.49
C ARG A 76 4.80 16.28 -10.15
N GLY A 77 5.62 15.63 -9.33
CA GLY A 77 6.01 16.09 -8.01
C GLY A 77 5.00 15.73 -6.90
N ASN A 78 4.00 14.88 -7.18
CA ASN A 78 3.14 14.39 -6.14
C ASN A 78 3.89 13.36 -5.27
N ASN A 79 3.82 13.55 -3.96
CA ASN A 79 4.41 12.65 -2.97
C ASN A 79 3.40 12.25 -1.89
N GLU A 80 2.14 12.66 -2.00
CA GLU A 80 1.10 12.36 -1.02
C GLU A 80 0.55 10.95 -1.24
N ALA A 81 0.71 10.08 -0.24
CA ALA A 81 0.36 8.67 -0.30
C ALA A 81 -1.10 8.42 -0.73
N THR A 82 -2.06 9.16 -0.15
CA THR A 82 -3.48 9.02 -0.46
C THR A 82 -3.77 9.44 -1.89
N SER A 83 -3.28 10.60 -2.32
CA SER A 83 -3.44 11.06 -3.69
C SER A 83 -2.82 10.10 -4.72
N ILE A 84 -1.62 9.56 -4.44
CA ILE A 84 -0.97 8.55 -5.28
C ILE A 84 -1.86 7.30 -5.38
N LEU A 85 -2.34 6.76 -4.26
CA LEU A 85 -3.19 5.56 -4.25
C LEU A 85 -4.46 5.74 -5.09
N LEU A 86 -5.10 6.91 -5.00
CA LEU A 86 -6.29 7.21 -5.79
C LEU A 86 -5.96 7.25 -7.28
N GLN A 87 -4.85 7.90 -7.67
CA GLN A 87 -4.42 7.94 -9.06
C GLN A 87 -4.07 6.55 -9.61
N LEU A 88 -3.36 5.72 -8.83
CA LEU A 88 -3.07 4.33 -9.22
C LEU A 88 -4.36 3.53 -9.41
N SER A 89 -5.36 3.71 -8.52
CA SER A 89 -6.66 3.05 -8.62
C SER A 89 -7.40 3.46 -9.90
N ASP A 90 -7.40 4.75 -10.22
CA ASP A 90 -8.03 5.31 -11.42
C ASP A 90 -7.42 4.77 -12.72
N ASP A 91 -6.10 4.60 -12.75
CA ASP A 91 -5.43 4.02 -13.92
C ASP A 91 -5.65 2.52 -14.03
N LEU A 92 -5.68 1.80 -12.91
CA LEU A 92 -5.98 0.37 -12.89
C LEU A 92 -7.42 0.05 -13.29
N MET A 93 -8.38 0.95 -13.10
CA MET A 93 -9.75 0.77 -13.63
C MET A 93 -9.82 0.61 -15.16
N LYS A 94 -8.72 0.88 -15.89
CA LYS A 94 -8.62 0.70 -17.35
C LYS A 94 -8.17 -0.71 -17.76
N VAL A 95 -7.74 -1.54 -16.82
CA VAL A 95 -7.32 -2.94 -17.06
C VAL A 95 -8.53 -3.87 -16.91
N ASP A 96 -8.53 -4.98 -17.65
CA ASP A 96 -9.54 -6.03 -17.48
C ASP A 96 -9.21 -6.93 -16.29
N PHE A 97 -9.87 -6.71 -15.16
CA PHE A 97 -9.68 -7.47 -13.91
C PHE A 97 -10.44 -8.82 -13.85
N THR A 98 -11.10 -9.24 -14.94
CA THR A 98 -11.96 -10.44 -14.94
C THR A 98 -11.24 -11.70 -14.41
N GLU A 99 -9.95 -11.85 -14.71
CA GLU A 99 -9.14 -13.00 -14.29
C GLU A 99 -8.19 -12.70 -13.12
N ALA A 100 -8.26 -11.49 -12.52
CA ALA A 100 -7.34 -11.06 -11.47
C ALA A 100 -7.81 -11.47 -10.05
N PHE A 101 -9.08 -11.84 -9.87
CA PHE A 101 -9.70 -12.23 -8.58
C PHE A 101 -9.63 -11.19 -7.45
N VAL A 102 -9.15 -9.98 -7.76
CA VAL A 102 -9.08 -8.80 -6.89
C VAL A 102 -9.66 -7.60 -7.63
N ASN A 103 -9.70 -6.43 -7.00
CA ASN A 103 -10.12 -5.18 -7.66
C ASN A 103 -8.98 -4.14 -7.74
N PRO A 104 -9.11 -3.09 -8.57
CA PRO A 104 -8.12 -2.02 -8.72
C PRO A 104 -7.69 -1.35 -7.40
N PHE A 105 -8.62 -1.20 -6.46
CA PHE A 105 -8.37 -0.58 -5.17
C PHE A 105 -7.58 -1.52 -4.25
N ASP A 106 -7.87 -2.82 -4.23
CA ASP A 106 -7.10 -3.81 -3.46
C ASP A 106 -5.63 -3.79 -3.90
N VAL A 107 -5.41 -3.79 -5.22
CA VAL A 107 -4.06 -3.72 -5.81
C VAL A 107 -3.38 -2.40 -5.48
N SER A 108 -4.08 -1.28 -5.54
CA SER A 108 -3.51 0.04 -5.22
C SER A 108 -3.15 0.19 -3.74
N ASN A 109 -3.94 -0.40 -2.84
CA ASN A 109 -3.60 -0.47 -1.42
C ASN A 109 -2.32 -1.28 -1.22
N LYS A 110 -2.20 -2.44 -1.87
CA LYS A 110 -0.98 -3.26 -1.79
C LYS A 110 0.23 -2.52 -2.37
N ALA A 111 0.05 -1.80 -3.48
CA ALA A 111 1.10 -0.97 -4.06
C ALA A 111 1.56 0.12 -3.09
N LEU A 112 0.63 0.81 -2.42
CA LEU A 112 0.98 1.82 -1.42
C LEU A 112 1.68 1.20 -0.20
N GLU A 113 1.23 0.04 0.26
CA GLU A 113 1.89 -0.73 1.33
C GLU A 113 3.36 -1.02 0.97
N CYS A 114 3.64 -1.49 -0.25
CA CYS A 114 5.00 -1.73 -0.75
C CYS A 114 5.86 -0.46 -0.68
N LEU A 115 5.31 0.69 -1.12
CA LEU A 115 6.02 1.98 -1.14
C LEU A 115 6.31 2.50 0.26
N MET A 116 5.33 2.41 1.16
CA MET A 116 5.48 2.81 2.56
C MET A 116 6.51 1.94 3.26
N PHE A 117 6.45 0.62 3.06
CA PHE A 117 7.43 -0.33 3.61
C PHE A 117 8.85 -0.02 3.13
N LYS A 118 9.04 0.18 1.81
CA LYS A 118 10.33 0.59 1.23
C LYS A 118 10.85 1.91 1.80
N SER A 119 9.95 2.82 2.17
CA SER A 119 10.27 4.12 2.75
C SER A 119 10.49 4.08 4.27
N GLY A 120 10.36 2.91 4.92
CA GLY A 120 10.46 2.77 6.38
C GLY A 120 9.26 3.37 7.13
N ILE A 121 8.12 3.56 6.45
CA ILE A 121 6.87 4.05 7.03
C ILE A 121 6.06 2.82 7.46
N ASP A 122 5.69 2.77 8.74
CA ASP A 122 4.97 1.63 9.33
C ASP A 122 3.55 1.51 8.79
N VAL A 123 3.13 0.29 8.47
CA VAL A 123 1.78 -0.04 8.00
C VAL A 123 1.14 -1.01 9.00
N CYS A 124 0.04 -0.58 9.60
CA CYS A 124 -0.54 -1.24 10.78
C CYS A 124 -1.18 -2.63 10.54
N CYS A 125 -1.27 -3.09 9.29
CA CYS A 125 -1.99 -4.31 8.91
C CYS A 125 -1.14 -5.32 8.10
N GLN A 126 0.19 -5.21 8.11
CA GLN A 126 1.04 -6.16 7.38
C GLN A 126 1.24 -7.48 8.12
N SER A 127 0.99 -8.60 7.44
CA SER A 127 1.31 -9.91 7.97
C SER A 127 2.83 -10.15 7.96
N GLU A 128 3.31 -11.10 8.77
CA GLU A 128 4.73 -11.49 8.75
C GLU A 128 5.15 -12.10 7.39
N GLN A 129 4.20 -12.74 6.69
CA GLN A 129 4.44 -13.24 5.33
C GLN A 129 4.65 -12.10 4.34
N ASP A 130 3.81 -11.05 4.42
CA ASP A 130 3.95 -9.86 3.58
C ASP A 130 5.28 -9.15 3.81
N LYS A 131 5.67 -8.96 5.07
CA LYS A 131 6.96 -8.36 5.42
C LYS A 131 8.11 -9.14 4.81
N LYS A 132 8.11 -10.47 4.98
CA LYS A 132 9.14 -11.34 4.42
C LYS A 132 9.18 -11.25 2.89
N PHE A 133 8.02 -11.27 2.23
CA PHE A 133 7.93 -11.12 0.77
C PHE A 133 8.58 -9.81 0.32
N LEU A 134 8.22 -8.68 0.96
CA LEU A 134 8.77 -7.36 0.62
C LEU A 134 10.27 -7.25 0.92
N GLU A 135 10.74 -7.79 2.05
CA GLU A 135 12.18 -7.86 2.36
C GLU A 135 12.96 -8.61 1.28
N ASP A 136 12.41 -9.71 0.76
CA ASP A 136 13.04 -10.47 -0.31
C ASP A 136 13.02 -9.70 -1.64
N ARG A 137 11.91 -9.02 -1.97
CA ARG A 137 11.82 -8.17 -3.18
C ARG A 137 12.75 -6.95 -3.12
N LEU A 138 12.98 -6.37 -1.94
CA LEU A 138 13.90 -5.23 -1.78
C LEU A 138 15.36 -5.61 -2.02
N LYS A 139 15.76 -6.86 -1.76
CA LYS A 139 17.12 -7.36 -2.06
C LYS A 139 17.36 -7.51 -3.57
N GLU A 140 16.30 -7.57 -4.35
CA GLU A 140 16.33 -7.73 -5.82
C GLU A 140 16.09 -6.40 -6.57
N ALA A 141 15.93 -5.29 -5.85
CA ALA A 141 15.56 -3.97 -6.37
C ALA A 141 16.74 -3.12 -6.86
#